data_AF-A0A9E3IQI1-F1
#
_entry.id   AF-A0A9E3IQI1-F1
#
_cell.length_a   1.000
_cell.length_b   1.000
_cell.length_c   1.000
_cell.angle_alpha   90.00
_cell.angle_beta   90.00
_cell.angle_gamma   90.00
#
_symmetry.space_group_name_H-M   'P 1'
#
loop_
_entity.id
_entity.type
_entity.pdbx_description
1 polymer ?
#
loop_
_entity_poly.entity_id
_entity_poly.type
_entity_poly.pdbx_seq_one_letter_code
_entity_poly.pdbx_strand_id
1 'polypeptide(L)'
;MAKKPVPTPAPLTFDLPLSLIAKIETHRKKLGLNSTSEVVRLAIKEFNVERYESDESEHRQISVRLPAPTKSALVKAAKKKHVSVGELLRVAIESLPVKAAKKGKK
;
A
#
# COMPACT_ATOMS: atom_id res chain seq x y z
N MET A 1 18.15 -11.11 -40.65
CA MET A 1 18.18 -10.80 -39.19
C MET A 1 16.75 -10.64 -38.71
N ALA A 2 16.24 -11.52 -37.84
CA ALA A 2 14.89 -11.41 -37.31
C ALA A 2 14.82 -10.29 -36.26
N LYS A 3 13.96 -9.28 -36.46
CA LYS A 3 13.67 -8.27 -35.43
C LYS A 3 13.00 -8.99 -34.24
N LYS A 4 13.61 -8.91 -33.06
CA LYS A 4 12.95 -9.34 -31.81
C LYS A 4 11.64 -8.54 -31.66
N PRO A 5 10.50 -9.19 -31.36
CA PRO A 5 9.25 -8.48 -31.16
C PRO A 5 9.38 -7.55 -29.95
N VAL A 6 8.90 -6.31 -30.10
CA VAL A 6 8.84 -5.36 -28.99
C VAL A 6 7.81 -5.90 -27.98
N PRO A 7 8.16 -6.06 -26.70
CA PRO A 7 7.23 -6.52 -25.69
C PRO A 7 6.03 -5.58 -25.59
N THR A 8 4.81 -6.14 -25.65
CA THR A 8 3.59 -5.37 -25.46
C THR A 8 3.45 -4.95 -23.99
N PRO A 9 3.01 -3.70 -23.71
CA PRO A 9 2.77 -3.27 -22.33
C PRO A 9 1.71 -4.15 -21.66
N ALA A 10 2.04 -4.73 -20.50
CA ALA A 10 1.10 -5.50 -19.68
C ALA A 10 0.32 -4.58 -18.72
N PRO A 11 -0.96 -4.87 -18.42
CA PRO A 11 -1.74 -4.08 -17.49
C PRO A 11 -1.23 -4.27 -16.06
N LEU A 12 -1.05 -3.16 -15.34
CA LEU A 12 -0.76 -3.13 -13.91
C LEU A 12 -1.89 -2.38 -13.21
N THR A 13 -2.58 -3.06 -12.28
CA THR A 13 -3.69 -2.49 -11.52
C THR A 13 -3.23 -2.18 -10.10
N PHE A 14 -3.46 -0.96 -9.66
CA PHE A 14 -3.12 -0.47 -8.32
C PHE A 14 -4.10 0.62 -7.92
N ASP A 15 -4.29 0.79 -6.61
CA ASP A 15 -5.13 1.84 -6.06
C ASP A 15 -4.32 3.13 -5.84
N LEU A 16 -4.94 4.29 -6.07
CA LEU A 16 -4.34 5.59 -5.81
C LEU A 16 -5.35 6.52 -5.11
N PRO A 17 -4.90 7.32 -4.12
CA PRO A 17 -5.68 8.43 -3.60
C PRO A 17 -6.19 9.35 -4.71
N LEU A 18 -7.43 9.85 -4.58
CA LEU A 18 -8.04 10.80 -5.53
C LEU A 18 -7.19 12.05 -5.75
N SER A 19 -6.46 12.49 -4.71
CA SER A 19 -5.53 13.61 -4.78
C SER A 19 -4.37 13.36 -5.74
N LEU A 20 -3.86 12.11 -5.83
CA LEU A 20 -2.84 11.72 -6.79
C LEU A 20 -3.40 11.59 -8.21
N ILE A 21 -4.64 11.12 -8.37
CA ILE A 21 -5.30 11.08 -9.68
C ILE A 21 -5.41 12.51 -10.26
N ALA A 22 -5.78 13.49 -9.44
CA ALA A 22 -5.82 14.90 -9.87
C ALA A 22 -4.43 15.45 -10.25
N LYS A 23 -3.36 15.03 -9.56
CA LYS A 23 -1.98 15.39 -9.94
C LYS A 23 -1.59 14.78 -11.30
N ILE A 24 -1.93 13.52 -11.54
CA ILE A 24 -1.68 12.85 -12.82
C ILE A 24 -2.32 13.62 -13.97
N GLU A 25 -3.59 14.01 -13.84
CA GLU A 25 -4.31 14.81 -14.85
C GLU A 25 -3.65 16.17 -15.10
N THR A 26 -3.17 16.81 -14.03
CA THR A 26 -2.46 18.09 -14.12
C THR A 26 -1.14 17.93 -14.90
N HIS A 27 -0.36 16.90 -14.59
CA HIS A 27 0.90 16.62 -15.31
C HIS A 27 0.65 16.22 -16.75
N ARG A 28 -0.40 15.43 -17.04
CA ARG A 28 -0.79 15.06 -18.41
C ARG A 28 -0.99 16.31 -19.27
N LYS A 29 -1.81 17.26 -18.78
CA LYS A 29 -2.11 18.51 -19.50
C LYS A 29 -0.88 19.39 -19.65
N LYS A 30 -0.11 19.59 -18.57
CA LYS A 30 1.08 20.47 -18.59
C LYS A 30 2.19 19.96 -19.51
N LEU A 31 2.35 18.65 -19.60
CA LEU A 31 3.41 18.01 -20.39
C LEU A 31 2.93 17.59 -21.80
N GLY A 32 1.66 17.85 -22.15
CA GLY A 32 1.09 17.48 -23.45
C GLY A 32 1.06 15.97 -23.70
N LEU A 33 0.94 15.16 -22.65
CA LEU A 33 0.93 13.70 -22.75
C LEU A 33 -0.47 13.19 -23.12
N ASN A 34 -0.53 12.09 -23.87
CA ASN A 34 -1.77 11.58 -24.46
C ASN A 34 -2.58 10.71 -23.51
N SER A 35 -1.95 10.14 -22.47
CA SER A 35 -2.62 9.20 -21.57
C SER A 35 -2.04 9.21 -20.15
N THR A 36 -2.82 8.73 -19.20
CA THR A 36 -2.37 8.45 -17.83
C THR A 36 -1.17 7.50 -17.82
N SER A 37 -1.18 6.48 -18.68
CA SER A 37 -0.07 5.53 -18.79
C SER A 37 1.25 6.19 -19.22
N GLU A 38 1.20 7.23 -20.06
CA GLU A 38 2.39 8.02 -20.40
C GLU A 38 2.93 8.81 -19.21
N VAL A 39 2.03 9.42 -18.43
CA VAL A 39 2.42 10.14 -17.20
C VAL A 39 3.10 9.19 -16.22
N VAL A 40 2.53 8.00 -15.99
CA VAL A 40 3.10 6.99 -15.08
C VAL A 40 4.45 6.48 -15.59
N ARG A 41 4.57 6.21 -16.91
CA ARG A 41 5.86 5.82 -17.51
C ARG A 41 6.94 6.90 -17.34
N LEU A 42 6.58 8.16 -17.56
CA LEU A 42 7.49 9.28 -17.35
C LEU A 42 7.88 9.40 -15.87
N ALA A 43 6.91 9.32 -14.96
CA ALA A 43 7.15 9.37 -13.52
C ALA A 43 8.14 8.28 -13.08
N ILE A 44 7.95 7.04 -13.52
CA ILE A 44 8.86 5.93 -13.22
C ILE A 44 10.25 6.16 -13.83
N LYS A 45 10.32 6.68 -15.07
CA LYS A 45 11.59 6.96 -15.75
C LYS A 45 12.42 8.02 -15.02
N GLU A 46 11.79 9.05 -14.48
CA GLU A 46 12.44 10.12 -13.72
C GLU A 46 12.65 9.74 -12.24
N PHE A 47 11.94 8.74 -11.75
CA PHE A 47 12.02 8.31 -10.35
C PHE A 47 13.29 7.49 -10.10
N ASN A 48 14.13 7.97 -9.19
CA ASN A 48 15.33 7.25 -8.78
C ASN A 48 14.98 6.20 -7.72
N VAL A 49 14.70 4.97 -8.19
CA VAL A 49 14.39 3.83 -7.32
C VAL A 49 15.55 3.47 -6.39
N GLU A 50 16.80 3.63 -6.83
CA GLU A 50 17.99 3.28 -6.02
C GLU A 50 18.16 4.22 -4.81
N ARG A 51 17.66 5.44 -4.91
CA ARG A 51 17.65 6.43 -3.82
C ARG A 51 16.35 6.45 -3.03
N TYR A 52 15.39 5.62 -3.40
CA TYR A 52 14.14 5.54 -2.66
C TYR A 52 14.37 4.81 -1.35
N GLU A 53 14.32 5.55 -0.27
CA GLU A 53 14.18 5.01 1.08
C GLU A 53 12.69 5.11 1.46
N SER A 54 12.10 3.98 1.83
CA SER A 54 10.72 3.96 2.30
C SER A 54 10.63 4.75 3.61
N ASP A 55 9.79 5.77 3.65
CA ASP A 55 9.41 6.51 4.88
C ASP A 55 8.51 5.65 5.81
N GLU A 56 8.40 4.36 5.54
CA GLU A 56 7.68 3.44 6.41
C GLU A 56 8.50 3.24 7.69
N SER A 57 8.04 3.90 8.76
CA SER A 57 8.22 3.47 10.14
C SER A 57 8.37 1.94 10.20
N GLU A 58 9.53 1.44 10.62
CA GLU A 58 9.90 0.01 10.57
C GLU A 58 8.72 -0.93 10.88
N HIS A 59 8.01 -1.39 9.85
CA HIS A 59 6.90 -2.30 10.01
C HIS A 59 7.42 -3.73 9.99
N ARG A 60 7.57 -4.34 11.17
CA ARG A 60 7.92 -5.76 11.26
C ARG A 60 6.67 -6.62 11.12
N GLN A 61 6.65 -7.49 10.12
CA GLN A 61 5.63 -8.53 10.02
C GLN A 61 5.81 -9.55 11.15
N ILE A 62 4.77 -9.73 11.98
CA ILE A 62 4.73 -10.74 13.05
C ILE A 62 3.59 -11.73 12.80
N SER A 63 3.76 -12.95 13.28
CA SER A 63 2.74 -14.00 13.24
C SER A 63 2.15 -14.21 14.63
N VAL A 64 0.84 -14.02 14.77
CA VAL A 64 0.11 -14.26 16.02
C VAL A 64 -0.95 -15.34 15.84
N ARG A 65 -1.22 -16.09 16.91
CA ARG A 65 -2.31 -17.08 16.93
C ARG A 65 -3.57 -16.42 17.45
N LEU A 66 -4.64 -16.47 16.66
CA LEU A 66 -5.97 -16.04 17.06
C LEU A 66 -6.91 -17.24 17.05
N PRO A 67 -7.88 -17.33 17.99
CA PRO A 67 -8.97 -18.28 17.89
C PRO A 67 -9.68 -18.14 16.54
N ALA A 68 -10.09 -19.27 15.95
CA ALA A 68 -10.80 -19.31 14.67
C ALA A 68 -12.01 -18.34 14.57
N PRO A 69 -12.90 -18.22 15.59
CA PRO A 69 -14.00 -17.26 15.50
C PRO A 69 -13.52 -15.81 15.46
N THR A 70 -12.52 -15.45 16.26
CA THR A 70 -11.93 -14.10 16.30
C THR A 70 -11.28 -13.74 14.97
N LYS A 71 -10.51 -14.65 14.37
CA LYS A 71 -9.91 -14.46 13.04
C LYS A 71 -10.99 -14.23 11.98
N SER A 72 -12.04 -15.05 11.97
CA SER A 72 -13.13 -14.94 10.99
C SER A 72 -13.90 -13.62 11.12
N ALA A 73 -14.22 -13.21 12.35
CA ALA A 73 -14.86 -11.93 12.62
C ALA A 73 -14.00 -10.74 12.16
N LEU A 74 -12.69 -10.79 12.42
CA LEU A 74 -11.75 -9.74 12.02
C LEU A 74 -11.65 -9.61 10.49
N VAL A 75 -11.57 -10.73 9.77
CA VAL A 75 -11.55 -10.73 8.29
C VAL A 75 -12.87 -10.17 7.73
N LYS A 76 -14.02 -10.55 8.31
CA LYS A 76 -15.32 -10.00 7.91
C LYS A 76 -15.39 -8.49 8.14
N ALA A 77 -14.90 -8.01 9.29
CA ALA A 77 -14.86 -6.59 9.62
C ALA A 77 -13.96 -5.79 8.65
N ALA A 78 -12.78 -6.31 8.35
CA ALA A 78 -11.85 -5.70 7.39
C ALA A 78 -12.50 -5.53 6.00
N LYS A 79 -13.13 -6.60 5.49
CA LYS A 79 -13.87 -6.58 4.22
C LYS A 79 -15.01 -5.57 4.23
N LYS A 80 -15.83 -5.56 5.29
CA LYS A 80 -16.97 -4.63 5.42
C LYS A 80 -16.52 -3.16 5.42
N LYS A 81 -15.35 -2.88 5.96
CA LYS A 81 -14.79 -1.53 6.08
C LYS A 81 -13.83 -1.15 4.95
N HIS A 82 -13.60 -2.03 3.97
CA HIS A 82 -12.64 -1.82 2.87
C HIS A 82 -11.22 -1.48 3.35
N VAL A 83 -10.80 -2.02 4.49
CA VAL A 83 -9.45 -1.83 5.07
C VAL A 83 -8.73 -3.16 5.21
N SER A 84 -7.41 -3.12 5.41
CA SER A 84 -6.63 -4.33 5.67
C SER A 84 -6.86 -4.86 7.09
N VAL A 85 -6.66 -6.16 7.29
CA VAL A 85 -6.68 -6.77 8.64
C VAL A 85 -5.57 -6.16 9.51
N GLY A 86 -4.41 -5.89 8.93
CA GLY A 86 -3.28 -5.26 9.63
C GLY A 86 -3.62 -3.86 10.14
N GLU A 87 -4.33 -3.06 9.35
CA GLU A 87 -4.78 -1.73 9.75
C GLU A 87 -5.72 -1.78 10.95
N LEU A 88 -6.70 -2.68 10.96
CA LEU A 88 -7.56 -2.88 12.13
C LEU A 88 -6.77 -3.31 13.37
N LEU A 89 -5.76 -4.17 13.19
CA LEU A 89 -4.90 -4.62 14.29
C LEU A 89 -4.03 -3.48 14.84
N ARG A 90 -3.47 -2.62 13.98
CA ARG A 90 -2.67 -1.45 14.42
C ARG A 90 -3.51 -0.53 15.30
N VAL A 91 -4.68 -0.11 14.82
CA VAL A 91 -5.59 0.76 15.56
C VAL A 91 -6.06 0.11 16.86
N ALA A 92 -6.38 -1.19 16.83
CA ALA A 92 -6.79 -1.93 18.03
C ALA A 92 -5.67 -2.00 19.08
N ILE A 93 -4.42 -2.24 18.65
CA ILE A 93 -3.25 -2.28 19.54
C ILE A 93 -2.94 -0.89 20.10
N GLU A 94 -2.99 0.16 19.28
CA GLU A 94 -2.79 1.56 19.71
C GLU A 94 -3.85 2.02 20.71
N SER A 95 -5.07 1.49 20.61
CA SER A 95 -6.16 1.80 21.55
C SER A 95 -6.04 1.12 22.91
N LEU A 96 -5.07 0.21 23.09
CA LEU A 96 -4.87 -0.45 24.37
C LEU A 96 -4.41 0.57 25.42
N PRO A 97 -5.08 0.66 26.58
CA PRO A 97 -4.60 1.52 27.65
C PRO A 97 -3.26 0.99 28.15
N VAL A 98 -2.25 1.85 28.19
CA VAL A 98 -0.94 1.53 28.80
C VAL A 98 -1.11 1.54 30.32
N LYS A 99 -1.83 0.55 30.88
CA LYS A 99 -1.70 0.24 32.30
C LYS A 99 -0.39 -0.53 32.45
N ALA A 100 0.58 0.09 33.12
CA ALA A 100 1.80 -0.58 33.57
C ALA A 100 1.42 -1.89 34.27
N ALA A 101 1.64 -3.01 33.59
CA ALA A 101 1.47 -4.32 34.21
C ALA A 101 2.55 -4.43 35.29
N LYS A 102 2.13 -4.47 36.56
CA LYS A 102 2.99 -4.92 37.66
C LYS A 102 3.62 -6.24 37.21
N LYS A 103 4.95 -6.28 37.14
CA LYS A 103 5.76 -7.51 36.97
C LYS A 103 5.21 -8.58 37.93
N GLY A 104 4.47 -9.53 37.39
CA GLY A 104 4.04 -10.73 38.10
C GLY A 104 5.25 -11.61 38.33
N LYS A 105 5.83 -11.49 39.53
CA LYS A 105 6.88 -12.33 40.06
C LYS A 105 6.22 -13.63 40.57
N LYS A 106 6.32 -14.73 39.85
CA LYS A 106 6.55 -16.09 40.41
C LYS A 106 6.75 -17.11 39.33
#